data_AF-A0A2G6HN23-F1
#
_entry.id   AF-A0A2G6HN23-F1
#
_cell.length_a   1.000
_cell.length_b   1.000
_cell.length_c   1.000
_cell.angle_alpha   90.00
_cell.angle_beta   90.00
_cell.angle_gamma   90.00
#
_symmetry.space_group_name_H-M   'P 1'
#
loop_
_entity.id
_entity.type
_entity.pdbx_description
1 polymer ?
#
loop_
_entity_poly.entity_id
_entity_poly.type
_entity_poly.pdbx_seq_one_letter_code
_entity_poly.pdbx_strand_id
1 'polypeptide(L)'
;MAKLCTIGRPFYKKLESSLTEKAFLKEMSMTKRGMLKLLQTFDWISICNETVESDNFTAVHIHEHSRQTLDSLYGSPEQGWLSYSFTYMLNILFPGRCKDLDAAYVPGALLFYRILRVIYQEGKDRRQFSPVLDMERATEEEAENSFVKEEYANLVRALDDEYVYEFSRLAAEITPFNNLGHVSGVHYVAMHVARQLSQLGVQVDLPLISGAAVSHDIGKFGCKEHEARRIPYLHYYYTDEWLKRHGMPQIAHIASNHSTWDLELENLSVESLILIYADFRVKSTRSAAGEEEIHFYTLKESYGVILGKLDNVDETKKHRYERVYHKLRDFELYMESLGVSTDIASRECAQIPQKDV
;
A
#
# COMPACT_ATOMS: atom_id res chain seq x y z
N MET A 1 -5.64 -1.11 -45.34
CA MET A 1 -4.52 -0.99 -44.38
C MET A 1 -4.46 0.43 -43.84
N ALA A 2 -5.35 0.75 -42.90
CA ALA A 2 -5.32 2.04 -42.21
C ALA A 2 -4.21 2.00 -41.16
N LYS A 3 -3.30 2.99 -41.19
CA LYS A 3 -2.39 3.29 -40.09
C LYS A 3 -3.26 3.79 -38.92
N LEU A 4 -3.78 2.87 -38.11
CA LEU A 4 -4.27 3.21 -36.78
C LEU A 4 -3.08 3.74 -35.99
N CYS A 5 -3.18 5.00 -35.60
CA CYS A 5 -2.29 5.60 -34.61
C CYS A 5 -2.54 4.86 -33.29
N THR A 6 -1.81 3.78 -33.04
CA THR A 6 -2.01 2.91 -31.87
C THR A 6 -1.48 3.63 -30.62
N ILE A 7 -2.38 4.30 -29.89
CA ILE A 7 -2.09 5.03 -28.65
C ILE A 7 -1.42 4.10 -27.61
N GLY A 8 -1.72 2.79 -27.64
CA GLY A 8 -1.13 1.77 -26.77
C GLY A 8 0.22 1.23 -27.23
N ARG A 9 0.80 1.67 -28.36
CA ARG A 9 2.10 1.14 -28.84
C ARG A 9 3.28 1.48 -27.92
N PRO A 10 3.40 2.68 -27.32
CA PRO A 10 4.39 2.94 -26.28
C PRO A 10 4.20 2.04 -25.06
N PHE A 11 2.95 1.84 -24.62
CA PHE A 11 2.62 0.95 -23.50
C PHE A 11 3.00 -0.51 -23.81
N TYR A 12 2.62 -1.05 -24.97
CA TYR A 12 3.04 -2.37 -25.43
C TYR A 12 4.56 -2.52 -25.44
N LYS A 13 5.32 -1.46 -25.78
CA LYS A 13 6.78 -1.50 -25.74
C LYS A 13 7.34 -1.54 -24.32
N LYS A 14 6.74 -0.85 -23.35
CA LYS A 14 7.07 -1.01 -21.92
C LYS A 14 6.82 -2.46 -21.46
N LEU A 15 5.67 -3.02 -21.84
CA LEU A 15 5.31 -4.41 -21.51
C LEU A 15 6.27 -5.42 -22.14
N GLU A 16 6.53 -5.31 -23.44
CA GLU A 16 7.47 -6.17 -24.18
C GLU A 16 8.88 -6.10 -23.56
N SER A 17 9.35 -4.90 -23.21
CA SER A 17 10.65 -4.73 -22.55
C SER A 17 10.68 -5.45 -21.21
N SER A 18 9.70 -5.17 -20.34
CA SER A 18 9.61 -5.73 -19.00
C SER A 18 9.54 -7.26 -19.01
N LEU A 19 8.71 -7.83 -19.91
CA LEU A 19 8.51 -9.27 -20.05
C LEU A 19 9.67 -9.98 -20.75
N THR A 20 10.57 -9.26 -21.42
CA THR A 20 11.76 -9.82 -22.08
C THR A 20 13.06 -9.50 -21.36
N GLU A 21 12.99 -8.97 -20.14
CA GLU A 21 14.15 -8.80 -19.27
C GLU A 21 14.82 -10.14 -18.95
N LYS A 22 16.16 -10.15 -18.98
CA LYS A 22 16.95 -11.39 -18.85
C LYS A 22 16.71 -12.10 -17.51
N ALA A 23 16.59 -11.35 -16.42
CA ALA A 23 16.36 -11.91 -15.09
C ALA A 23 14.99 -12.60 -15.02
N PHE A 24 13.94 -11.91 -15.48
CA PHE A 24 12.58 -12.43 -15.51
C PHE A 24 12.43 -13.65 -16.44
N LEU A 25 13.01 -13.59 -17.64
CA LEU A 25 13.02 -14.74 -18.56
C LEU A 25 13.72 -15.98 -17.97
N LYS A 26 14.78 -15.77 -17.18
CA LYS A 26 15.47 -16.86 -16.47
C LYS A 26 14.57 -17.47 -15.40
N GLU A 27 13.89 -16.65 -14.61
CA GLU A 27 12.93 -17.09 -13.59
C GLU A 27 11.79 -17.90 -14.22
N MET A 28 11.26 -17.42 -15.34
CA MET A 28 10.19 -18.07 -16.11
C MET A 28 10.64 -19.27 -16.94
N SER A 29 11.94 -19.61 -16.96
CA SER A 29 12.52 -20.63 -17.84
C SER A 29 12.11 -20.47 -19.32
N MET A 30 11.99 -19.22 -19.79
CA MET A 30 11.47 -18.89 -21.12
C MET A 30 12.51 -18.14 -21.96
N THR A 31 12.52 -18.39 -23.27
CA THR A 31 13.38 -17.63 -24.20
C THR A 31 12.72 -16.31 -24.59
N LYS A 32 13.54 -15.28 -24.90
CA LYS A 32 13.04 -14.01 -25.46
C LYS A 32 12.17 -14.23 -26.70
N ARG A 33 12.58 -15.15 -27.58
CA ARG A 33 11.82 -15.51 -28.79
C ARG A 33 10.45 -16.12 -28.44
N GLY A 34 10.41 -16.99 -27.43
CA GLY A 34 9.19 -17.59 -26.92
C GLY A 34 8.22 -16.53 -26.39
N MET A 35 8.71 -15.62 -25.53
CA MET A 35 7.90 -14.54 -24.97
C MET A 35 7.37 -13.60 -26.07
N LEU A 36 8.20 -13.20 -27.03
CA LEU A 36 7.75 -12.34 -28.14
C LEU A 36 6.68 -13.02 -29.00
N LYS A 37 6.83 -14.33 -29.26
CA LYS A 37 5.84 -15.11 -30.00
C LYS A 37 4.52 -15.18 -29.22
N LEU A 38 4.59 -15.36 -27.91
CA LEU A 38 3.42 -15.35 -27.01
C LEU A 38 2.66 -14.03 -27.11
N LEU A 39 3.36 -12.90 -26.93
CA LEU A 39 2.77 -11.56 -26.99
C LEU A 39 2.09 -11.29 -28.33
N GLN A 40 2.69 -11.77 -29.44
CA GLN A 40 2.11 -11.67 -30.78
C GLN A 40 0.89 -12.59 -30.96
N THR A 41 0.94 -13.81 -30.42
CA THR A 41 -0.12 -14.82 -30.58
C THR A 41 -1.43 -14.37 -29.94
N PHE A 42 -1.34 -13.67 -28.82
CA PHE A 42 -2.51 -13.18 -28.06
C PHE A 42 -2.81 -11.69 -28.29
N ASP A 43 -2.24 -11.09 -29.34
CA ASP A 43 -2.46 -9.69 -29.75
C ASP A 43 -2.42 -8.68 -28.59
N TRP A 44 -1.34 -8.74 -27.80
CA TRP A 44 -1.13 -7.84 -26.66
C TRP A 44 -1.05 -6.35 -27.05
N ILE A 45 -0.84 -6.04 -28.34
CA ILE A 45 -0.93 -4.66 -28.84
C ILE A 45 -2.38 -4.17 -28.76
N SER A 46 -3.34 -4.99 -29.17
CA SER A 46 -4.76 -4.65 -29.08
C SER A 46 -5.21 -4.48 -27.63
N ILE A 47 -4.82 -5.41 -26.74
CA ILE A 47 -5.09 -5.32 -25.30
C ILE A 47 -4.53 -4.01 -24.74
N CYS A 48 -3.28 -3.66 -25.05
CA CYS A 48 -2.70 -2.39 -24.61
C CYS A 48 -3.44 -1.16 -25.15
N ASN A 49 -3.99 -1.20 -26.36
CA ASN A 49 -4.81 -0.10 -26.87
C ASN A 49 -6.14 0.00 -26.11
N GLU A 50 -6.84 -1.12 -25.93
CA GLU A 50 -8.14 -1.17 -25.24
C GLU A 50 -8.04 -0.71 -23.78
N THR A 51 -7.02 -1.16 -23.04
CA THR A 51 -6.77 -0.71 -21.67
C THR A 51 -6.55 0.80 -21.59
N VAL A 52 -5.82 1.38 -22.57
CA VAL A 52 -5.56 2.83 -22.60
C VAL A 52 -6.78 3.63 -23.06
N GLU A 53 -7.56 3.11 -24.01
CA GLU A 53 -8.77 3.76 -24.52
C GLU A 53 -9.90 3.76 -23.49
N SER A 54 -10.03 2.67 -22.73
CA SER A 54 -11.03 2.53 -21.66
C SER A 54 -10.62 3.19 -20.35
N ASP A 55 -9.34 3.58 -20.21
CA ASP A 55 -8.75 4.07 -18.95
C ASP A 55 -8.93 3.10 -17.77
N ASN A 56 -9.05 1.80 -18.07
CA ASN A 56 -9.34 0.76 -17.07
C ASN A 56 -8.09 -0.07 -16.76
N PHE A 57 -7.38 0.29 -15.69
CA PHE A 57 -6.14 -0.37 -15.26
C PHE A 57 -6.35 -1.33 -14.08
N THR A 58 -7.51 -1.99 -13.97
CA THR A 58 -7.83 -2.92 -12.86
C THR A 58 -7.26 -4.32 -13.08
N ALA A 59 -6.93 -5.04 -12.01
CA ALA A 59 -6.50 -6.44 -12.08
C ALA A 59 -7.53 -7.33 -12.76
N VAL A 60 -8.82 -7.12 -12.46
CA VAL A 60 -9.92 -7.90 -13.05
C VAL A 60 -9.98 -7.73 -14.56
N HIS A 61 -9.96 -6.49 -15.06
CA HIS A 61 -9.97 -6.21 -16.50
C HIS A 61 -8.76 -6.87 -17.20
N ILE A 62 -7.57 -6.73 -16.62
CA ILE A 62 -6.36 -7.30 -17.21
C ILE A 62 -6.34 -8.82 -17.15
N HIS A 63 -6.92 -9.41 -16.11
CA HIS A 63 -7.09 -10.86 -16.04
C HIS A 63 -7.98 -11.37 -17.19
N GLU A 64 -9.07 -10.68 -17.55
CA GLU A 64 -9.94 -11.08 -18.67
C GLU A 64 -9.15 -11.20 -19.98
N HIS A 65 -8.21 -10.29 -20.22
CA HIS A 65 -7.36 -10.29 -21.40
C HIS A 65 -6.16 -11.25 -21.31
N SER A 66 -5.55 -11.39 -20.13
CA SER A 66 -4.35 -12.22 -19.92
C SER A 66 -4.66 -13.70 -19.73
N ARG A 67 -5.90 -14.06 -19.36
CA ARG A 67 -6.31 -15.45 -19.06
C ARG A 67 -5.93 -16.43 -20.16
N GLN A 68 -6.21 -16.12 -21.43
CA GLN A 68 -5.86 -17.02 -22.55
C GLN A 68 -4.35 -17.26 -22.66
N THR A 69 -3.55 -16.21 -22.39
CA THR A 69 -2.09 -16.32 -22.37
C THR A 69 -1.63 -17.25 -21.24
N LEU A 70 -2.20 -17.09 -20.05
CA LEU A 70 -1.85 -17.87 -18.86
C LEU A 70 -2.28 -19.33 -19.01
N ASP A 71 -3.53 -19.58 -19.42
CA ASP A 71 -4.10 -20.92 -19.61
C ASP A 71 -3.33 -21.71 -20.68
N SER A 72 -2.93 -21.06 -21.77
CA SER A 72 -2.16 -21.71 -22.82
C SER A 72 -0.77 -22.15 -22.39
N LEU A 73 -0.19 -21.52 -21.36
CA LEU A 73 1.15 -21.83 -20.87
C LEU A 73 1.15 -22.81 -19.71
N TYR A 74 0.20 -22.64 -18.78
CA TYR A 74 0.24 -23.30 -17.47
C TYR A 74 -1.04 -24.05 -17.13
N GLY A 75 -2.03 -24.07 -18.04
CA GLY A 75 -3.38 -24.54 -17.74
C GLY A 75 -4.13 -23.59 -16.82
N SER A 76 -5.33 -23.97 -16.38
CA SER A 76 -6.16 -23.13 -15.49
C SER A 76 -6.19 -23.72 -14.08
N PRO A 77 -5.92 -22.93 -13.03
CA PRO A 77 -6.18 -23.34 -11.65
C PRO A 77 -7.69 -23.54 -11.43
N GLU A 78 -8.07 -24.49 -10.57
CA GLU A 78 -9.49 -24.75 -10.24
C GLU A 78 -10.17 -23.50 -9.65
N GLN A 79 -9.50 -22.79 -8.73
CA GLN A 79 -10.00 -21.54 -8.16
C GLN A 79 -9.90 -20.33 -9.10
N GLY A 80 -9.34 -20.49 -10.31
CA GLY A 80 -9.05 -19.41 -11.24
C GLY A 80 -7.81 -18.57 -10.88
N TRP A 81 -7.32 -17.79 -11.87
CA TRP A 81 -6.05 -17.08 -11.75
C TRP A 81 -6.03 -15.95 -10.71
N LEU A 82 -7.13 -15.20 -10.54
CA LEU A 82 -7.19 -14.13 -9.54
C LEU A 82 -7.03 -14.68 -8.11
N SER A 83 -7.83 -15.70 -7.77
CA SER A 83 -7.78 -16.34 -6.45
C SER A 83 -6.46 -17.08 -6.23
N TYR A 84 -5.96 -17.78 -7.25
CA TYR A 84 -4.66 -18.44 -7.18
C TYR A 84 -3.54 -17.43 -6.95
N SER A 85 -3.48 -16.34 -7.72
CA SER A 85 -2.41 -15.31 -7.60
C SER A 85 -2.45 -14.62 -6.24
N PHE A 86 -3.65 -14.29 -5.74
CA PHE A 86 -3.82 -13.75 -4.40
C PHE A 86 -3.31 -14.70 -3.31
N THR A 87 -3.70 -15.98 -3.39
CA THR A 87 -3.26 -17.02 -2.43
C THR A 87 -1.76 -17.27 -2.51
N TYR A 88 -1.20 -17.29 -3.72
CA TYR A 88 0.22 -17.42 -3.97
C TYR A 88 1.00 -16.30 -3.27
N MET A 89 0.61 -15.04 -3.51
CA MET A 89 1.32 -13.91 -2.93
C MET A 89 1.13 -13.81 -1.41
N LEU A 90 -0.07 -14.14 -0.90
CA LEU A 90 -0.28 -14.28 0.55
C LEU A 90 0.73 -15.24 1.18
N ASN A 91 1.07 -16.34 0.52
CA ASN A 91 2.03 -17.32 1.03
C ASN A 91 3.50 -16.86 0.87
N ILE A 92 3.80 -15.97 -0.08
CA ILE A 92 5.12 -15.30 -0.16
C ILE A 92 5.27 -14.33 1.01
N LEU A 93 4.30 -13.44 1.18
CA LEU A 93 4.28 -12.45 2.26
C LEU A 93 4.23 -13.13 3.63
N PHE A 94 3.44 -14.18 3.80
CA PHE A 94 3.29 -14.87 5.09
C PHE A 94 3.41 -16.40 4.88
N PRO A 95 4.64 -16.96 4.95
CA PRO A 95 4.87 -18.38 4.73
C PRO A 95 4.03 -19.28 5.63
N GLY A 96 3.36 -20.26 5.04
CA GLY A 96 2.46 -21.17 5.75
C GLY A 96 1.06 -20.62 6.00
N ARG A 97 0.72 -19.44 5.43
CA ARG A 97 -0.64 -18.89 5.43
C ARG A 97 -1.61 -19.75 4.61
N CYS A 98 -1.11 -20.36 3.54
CA CYS A 98 -1.87 -21.20 2.63
C CYS A 98 -1.22 -22.58 2.58
N LYS A 99 -2.02 -23.62 2.82
CA LYS A 99 -1.62 -25.00 2.57
C LYS A 99 -2.11 -25.35 1.16
N ASP A 100 -1.35 -26.13 0.42
CA ASP A 100 -1.78 -26.73 -0.84
C ASP A 100 -1.82 -25.77 -2.07
N LEU A 101 -0.81 -24.92 -2.23
CA LEU A 101 -0.56 -24.24 -3.51
C LEU A 101 0.08 -25.20 -4.51
N ASP A 102 -0.57 -25.43 -5.64
CA ASP A 102 -0.01 -26.22 -6.73
C ASP A 102 1.10 -25.46 -7.46
N ALA A 103 2.33 -25.94 -7.28
CA ALA A 103 3.54 -25.35 -7.85
C ALA A 103 3.50 -25.22 -9.38
N ALA A 104 2.65 -25.98 -10.09
CA ALA A 104 2.51 -25.91 -11.54
C ALA A 104 2.06 -24.53 -12.03
N TYR A 105 1.28 -23.79 -11.24
CA TYR A 105 0.72 -22.49 -11.63
C TYR A 105 1.54 -21.29 -11.13
N VAL A 106 2.57 -21.50 -10.31
CA VAL A 106 3.44 -20.43 -9.78
C VAL A 106 4.01 -19.53 -10.89
N PRO A 107 4.58 -20.05 -11.99
CA PRO A 107 5.07 -19.19 -13.07
C PRO A 107 3.96 -18.32 -13.69
N GLY A 108 2.74 -18.84 -13.79
CA GLY A 108 1.60 -18.07 -14.30
C GLY A 108 1.22 -16.90 -13.39
N ALA A 109 1.22 -17.10 -12.07
CA ALA A 109 0.99 -16.02 -11.11
C ALA A 109 2.08 -14.95 -11.18
N LEU A 110 3.35 -15.34 -11.28
CA LEU A 110 4.47 -14.41 -11.45
C LEU A 110 4.36 -13.61 -12.75
N LEU A 111 3.98 -14.26 -13.85
CA LEU A 111 3.70 -13.57 -15.11
C LEU A 111 2.56 -12.56 -14.97
N PHE A 112 1.48 -12.94 -14.28
CA PHE A 112 0.37 -12.03 -14.03
C PHE A 112 0.79 -10.81 -13.20
N TYR A 113 1.52 -10.99 -12.10
CA TYR A 113 2.05 -9.88 -11.30
C TYR A 113 3.00 -8.96 -12.07
N ARG A 114 3.85 -9.54 -12.93
CA ARG A 114 4.73 -8.76 -13.80
C ARG A 114 3.94 -7.92 -14.82
N ILE A 115 2.85 -8.45 -15.35
CA ILE A 115 1.92 -7.73 -16.22
C ILE A 115 1.24 -6.59 -15.45
N LEU A 116 0.70 -6.87 -14.25
CA LEU A 116 0.07 -5.87 -13.39
C LEU A 116 1.02 -4.71 -13.06
N ARG A 117 2.28 -4.98 -12.73
CA ARG A 117 3.30 -3.95 -12.48
C ARG A 117 3.38 -2.92 -13.60
N VAL A 118 3.50 -3.39 -14.84
CA VAL A 118 3.64 -2.49 -16.00
C VAL A 118 2.35 -1.70 -16.24
N ILE A 119 1.19 -2.34 -16.06
CA ILE A 119 -0.12 -1.72 -16.25
C ILE A 119 -0.37 -0.65 -15.22
N TYR A 120 -0.09 -0.93 -13.94
CA TYR A 120 -0.31 0.05 -12.88
C TYR A 120 0.64 1.23 -13.01
N GLN A 121 1.88 1.01 -13.47
CA GLN A 121 2.79 2.10 -13.80
C GLN A 121 2.25 2.94 -14.96
N GLU A 122 1.75 2.31 -16.03
CA GLU A 122 1.15 3.03 -17.16
C GLU A 122 -0.09 3.84 -16.75
N GLY A 123 -0.95 3.26 -15.90
CA GLY A 123 -2.12 3.97 -15.36
C GLY A 123 -1.70 5.14 -14.46
N LYS A 124 -0.69 4.95 -13.61
CA LYS A 124 -0.13 6.01 -12.76
C LYS A 124 0.42 7.17 -13.59
N ASP A 125 1.14 6.89 -14.67
CA ASP A 125 1.70 7.92 -15.56
C ASP A 125 0.61 8.78 -16.26
N ARG A 126 -0.65 8.33 -16.28
CA ARG A 126 -1.77 8.94 -17.01
C ARG A 126 -2.76 9.69 -16.13
N ARG A 127 -2.71 9.49 -14.82
CA ARG A 127 -3.61 10.13 -13.86
C ARG A 127 -2.86 11.10 -12.95
N GLN A 128 -3.62 11.98 -12.31
CA GLN A 128 -3.08 12.78 -11.21
C GLN A 128 -2.78 11.89 -9.99
N PHE A 129 -1.92 12.41 -9.11
CA PHE A 129 -1.65 11.78 -7.83
C PHE A 129 -2.95 11.51 -7.07
N SER A 130 -3.08 10.31 -6.52
CA SER A 130 -4.22 9.88 -5.72
C SER A 130 -3.73 9.44 -4.36
N PRO A 131 -4.19 10.07 -3.27
CA PRO A 131 -3.74 9.73 -1.92
C PRO A 131 -4.21 8.33 -1.47
N VAL A 132 -5.10 7.68 -2.23
CA VAL A 132 -5.60 6.32 -1.94
C VAL A 132 -5.03 5.26 -2.88
N LEU A 133 -4.14 5.64 -3.81
CA LEU A 133 -3.50 4.70 -4.73
C LEU A 133 -1.98 4.90 -4.85
N ASP A 134 -1.47 6.07 -4.48
CA ASP A 134 -0.06 6.42 -4.58
C ASP A 134 0.56 6.63 -3.21
N MET A 135 1.84 6.30 -3.14
CA MET A 135 2.69 6.56 -1.98
C MET A 135 3.90 7.37 -2.44
N GLU A 136 4.03 8.60 -1.95
CA GLU A 136 5.23 9.44 -2.14
C GLU A 136 6.28 9.10 -1.08
N ARG A 137 6.86 7.91 -1.24
CA ARG A 137 7.95 7.35 -0.41
C ARG A 137 9.03 8.41 -0.11
N ALA A 138 9.69 8.30 1.04
CA ALA A 138 10.85 9.13 1.35
C ALA A 138 11.91 9.01 0.23
N THR A 139 12.47 10.14 -0.19
CA THR A 139 13.44 10.25 -1.28
C THR A 139 14.84 9.78 -0.84
N GLU A 140 15.74 9.58 -1.80
CA GLU A 140 17.14 9.26 -1.51
C GLU A 140 17.84 10.36 -0.71
N GLU A 141 17.51 11.63 -0.98
CA GLU A 141 17.99 12.79 -0.23
C GLU A 141 17.46 12.79 1.21
N GLU A 142 16.15 12.56 1.39
CA GLU A 142 15.54 12.41 2.73
C GLU A 142 16.14 11.22 3.50
N ALA A 143 16.66 10.21 2.79
CA ALA A 143 17.26 9.03 3.38
C ALA A 143 18.76 9.13 3.68
N GLU A 144 19.46 10.17 3.23
CA GLU A 144 20.92 10.20 3.27
C GLU A 144 21.49 10.08 4.69
N ASN A 145 20.86 10.78 5.64
CA ASN A 145 21.27 10.89 7.05
C ASN A 145 20.35 10.17 8.04
N SER A 146 19.42 9.35 7.55
CA SER A 146 18.50 8.60 8.40
C SER A 146 19.23 7.48 9.15
N PHE A 147 18.85 7.28 10.41
CA PHE A 147 19.37 6.18 11.23
C PHE A 147 18.92 4.81 10.69
N VAL A 148 17.78 4.76 9.98
CA VAL A 148 17.20 3.54 9.42
C VAL A 148 17.40 3.42 7.90
N LYS A 149 18.36 4.14 7.31
CA LYS A 149 18.64 4.12 5.86
C LYS A 149 18.72 2.71 5.26
N GLU A 150 19.41 1.80 5.94
CA GLU A 150 19.55 0.41 5.49
C GLU A 150 18.23 -0.38 5.60
N GLU A 151 17.50 -0.23 6.70
CA GLU A 151 16.18 -0.85 6.86
C GLU A 151 15.20 -0.33 5.81
N TYR A 152 15.21 0.97 5.53
CA TYR A 152 14.35 1.58 4.52
C TYR A 152 14.70 1.11 3.10
N ALA A 153 15.98 0.95 2.78
CA ALA A 153 16.41 0.33 1.52
C ALA A 153 15.97 -1.15 1.42
N ASN A 154 15.98 -1.88 2.55
CA ASN A 154 15.42 -3.25 2.60
C ASN A 154 13.91 -3.23 2.36
N LEU A 155 13.19 -2.26 2.93
CA LEU A 155 11.75 -2.10 2.74
C LEU A 155 11.40 -1.89 1.27
N VAL A 156 12.03 -0.90 0.64
CA VAL A 156 11.78 -0.57 -0.76
C VAL A 156 12.01 -1.80 -1.64
N ARG A 157 13.11 -2.51 -1.42
CA ARG A 157 13.38 -3.77 -2.13
C ARG A 157 12.32 -4.84 -1.85
N ALA A 158 11.93 -5.06 -0.60
CA ALA A 158 10.91 -6.06 -0.27
C ALA A 158 9.55 -5.73 -0.89
N LEU A 159 9.12 -4.47 -0.85
CA LEU A 159 7.87 -4.01 -1.47
C LEU A 159 7.86 -4.28 -2.98
N ASP A 160 9.00 -4.07 -3.63
CA ASP A 160 9.14 -4.19 -5.08
C ASP A 160 9.43 -5.63 -5.52
N ASP A 161 10.23 -6.41 -4.78
CA ASP A 161 10.55 -7.81 -5.12
C ASP A 161 9.37 -8.75 -4.79
N GLU A 162 8.62 -8.48 -3.73
CA GLU A 162 7.43 -9.26 -3.32
C GLU A 162 6.11 -8.73 -3.89
N TYR A 163 6.16 -7.83 -4.87
CA TYR A 163 4.97 -7.29 -5.55
C TYR A 163 3.89 -6.77 -4.59
N VAL A 164 4.28 -6.14 -3.47
CA VAL A 164 3.34 -5.77 -2.39
C VAL A 164 2.29 -4.79 -2.90
N TYR A 165 2.68 -3.83 -3.74
CA TYR A 165 1.75 -2.88 -4.33
C TYR A 165 0.75 -3.56 -5.27
N GLU A 166 1.24 -4.42 -6.17
CA GLU A 166 0.39 -5.12 -7.12
C GLU A 166 -0.57 -6.08 -6.42
N PHE A 167 -0.09 -6.75 -5.39
CA PHE A 167 -0.89 -7.58 -4.49
C PHE A 167 -1.98 -6.78 -3.79
N SER A 168 -1.63 -5.63 -3.23
CA SER A 168 -2.58 -4.79 -2.49
C SER A 168 -3.68 -4.24 -3.39
N ARG A 169 -3.34 -3.88 -4.65
CA ARG A 169 -4.32 -3.53 -5.69
C ARG A 169 -5.27 -4.69 -5.99
N LEU A 170 -4.72 -5.88 -6.26
CA LEU A 170 -5.52 -7.08 -6.52
C LEU A 170 -6.45 -7.40 -5.33
N ALA A 171 -5.91 -7.36 -4.11
CA ALA A 171 -6.64 -7.61 -2.88
C ALA A 171 -7.83 -6.64 -2.70
N ALA A 172 -7.64 -5.36 -3.01
CA ALA A 172 -8.69 -4.36 -2.94
C ALA A 172 -9.83 -4.61 -3.95
N GLU A 173 -9.54 -5.24 -5.09
CA GLU A 173 -10.55 -5.54 -6.12
C GLU A 173 -11.34 -6.83 -5.86
N ILE A 174 -10.70 -7.84 -5.26
CA ILE A 174 -11.31 -9.17 -5.10
C ILE A 174 -11.81 -9.45 -3.68
N THR A 175 -11.59 -8.52 -2.75
CA THR A 175 -12.07 -8.60 -1.36
C THR A 175 -12.91 -7.36 -1.03
N PRO A 176 -13.79 -7.40 -0.02
CA PRO A 176 -14.58 -6.24 0.37
C PRO A 176 -13.77 -5.18 1.14
N PHE A 177 -12.44 -5.29 1.20
CA PHE A 177 -11.58 -4.42 2.00
C PHE A 177 -10.64 -3.63 1.11
N ASN A 178 -10.58 -2.31 1.31
CA ASN A 178 -9.68 -1.43 0.58
C ASN A 178 -8.44 -1.10 1.40
N ASN A 179 -7.63 -2.13 1.70
CA ASN A 179 -6.42 -1.98 2.51
C ASN A 179 -5.40 -1.02 1.84
N LEU A 180 -5.21 -1.13 0.52
CA LEU A 180 -4.33 -0.21 -0.20
C LEU A 180 -4.75 1.25 -0.02
N GLY A 181 -6.04 1.53 -0.16
CA GLY A 181 -6.59 2.88 -0.02
C GLY A 181 -6.34 3.46 1.35
N HIS A 182 -6.56 2.66 2.39
CA HIS A 182 -6.27 3.06 3.76
C HIS A 182 -4.78 3.30 3.99
N VAL A 183 -3.92 2.34 3.64
CA VAL A 183 -2.46 2.45 3.85
C VAL A 183 -1.86 3.62 3.07
N SER A 184 -2.28 3.81 1.82
CA SER A 184 -1.83 4.95 1.00
C SER A 184 -2.30 6.27 1.60
N GLY A 185 -3.54 6.32 2.10
CA GLY A 185 -4.08 7.51 2.75
C GLY A 185 -3.33 7.86 4.04
N VAL A 186 -3.06 6.86 4.89
CA VAL A 186 -2.27 7.04 6.12
C VAL A 186 -0.86 7.51 5.77
N HIS A 187 -0.23 6.90 4.78
CA HIS A 187 1.08 7.32 4.29
C HIS A 187 1.09 8.78 3.81
N TYR A 188 0.08 9.18 3.04
CA TYR A 188 -0.08 10.54 2.56
C TYR A 188 -0.18 11.56 3.71
N VAL A 189 -1.06 11.32 4.69
CA VAL A 189 -1.21 12.20 5.86
C VAL A 189 0.05 12.23 6.71
N ALA A 190 0.69 11.07 6.95
CA ALA A 190 1.90 10.96 7.72
C ALA A 190 3.05 11.74 7.10
N MET A 191 3.31 11.54 5.80
CA MET A 191 4.38 12.24 5.09
C MET A 191 4.10 13.74 4.93
N HIS A 192 2.82 14.14 4.82
CA HIS A 192 2.43 15.54 4.78
C HIS A 192 2.85 16.30 6.04
N VAL A 193 2.55 15.76 7.23
CA VAL A 193 2.95 16.42 8.49
C VAL A 193 4.44 16.22 8.81
N ALA A 194 5.00 15.04 8.51
CA ALA A 194 6.40 14.73 8.80
C ALA A 194 7.37 15.66 8.03
N ARG A 195 7.11 15.88 6.73
CA ARG A 195 7.93 16.77 5.90
C ARG A 195 7.85 18.22 6.38
N GLN A 196 6.67 18.72 6.74
CA GLN A 196 6.52 20.07 7.30
C GLN A 196 7.23 20.22 8.64
N LEU A 197 7.10 19.24 9.55
CA LEU A 197 7.83 19.23 10.82
C LEU A 197 9.35 19.26 10.61
N SER A 198 9.86 18.44 9.69
CA SER A 198 11.28 18.43 9.33
C SER A 198 11.74 19.77 8.75
N GLN A 199 10.93 20.40 7.89
CA GLN A 199 11.21 21.73 7.32
C GLN A 199 11.25 22.82 8.40
N LEU A 200 10.46 22.67 9.46
CA LEU A 200 10.40 23.58 10.61
C LEU A 200 11.44 23.27 11.69
N GLY A 201 12.38 22.35 11.42
CA GLY A 201 13.51 22.04 12.30
C GLY A 201 13.23 21.02 13.40
N VAL A 202 12.06 20.37 13.40
CA VAL A 202 11.79 19.23 14.28
C VAL A 202 12.54 18.01 13.75
N GLN A 203 13.25 17.30 14.63
CA GLN A 203 13.95 16.08 14.26
C GLN A 203 12.94 14.95 14.02
N VAL A 204 12.65 14.68 12.74
CA VAL A 204 11.80 13.57 12.30
C VAL A 204 12.61 12.72 11.32
N ASP A 205 12.72 11.42 11.58
CA ASP A 205 13.35 10.49 10.64
C ASP A 205 12.35 10.13 9.52
N LEU A 206 12.45 10.83 8.39
CA LEU A 206 11.50 10.70 7.27
C LEU A 206 11.43 9.27 6.70
N PRO A 207 12.55 8.55 6.45
CA PRO A 207 12.49 7.13 6.08
C PRO A 207 11.82 6.24 7.12
N LEU A 208 12.02 6.48 8.42
CA LEU A 208 11.40 5.69 9.48
C LEU A 208 9.87 5.82 9.44
N ILE A 209 9.34 7.05 9.44
CA ILE A 209 7.89 7.25 9.37
C ILE A 209 7.31 6.83 8.02
N SER A 210 8.01 7.08 6.91
CA SER A 210 7.56 6.63 5.59
C SER A 210 7.44 5.11 5.56
N GLY A 211 8.47 4.41 6.02
CA GLY A 211 8.49 2.95 6.03
C GLY A 211 7.46 2.36 6.98
N ALA A 212 7.30 2.95 8.16
CA ALA A 212 6.30 2.50 9.12
C ALA A 212 4.87 2.71 8.58
N ALA A 213 4.58 3.86 7.96
CA ALA A 213 3.26 4.14 7.41
C ALA A 213 2.89 3.24 6.23
N VAL A 214 3.83 2.90 5.33
CA VAL A 214 3.57 1.95 4.22
C VAL A 214 3.31 0.52 4.72
N SER A 215 3.90 0.14 5.86
CA SER A 215 3.91 -1.26 6.31
C SER A 215 3.04 -1.55 7.54
N HIS A 216 2.50 -0.53 8.23
CA HIS A 216 1.80 -0.69 9.52
C HIS A 216 0.73 -1.78 9.53
N ASP A 217 0.06 -1.95 8.39
CA ASP A 217 -1.12 -2.78 8.23
C ASP A 217 -0.89 -4.06 7.41
N ILE A 218 0.36 -4.31 6.96
CA ILE A 218 0.67 -5.47 6.12
C ILE A 218 0.32 -6.80 6.81
N GLY A 219 0.42 -6.85 8.14
CA GLY A 219 0.07 -8.01 8.95
C GLY A 219 -1.41 -8.40 8.93
N LYS A 220 -2.32 -7.55 8.41
CA LYS A 220 -3.74 -7.92 8.20
C LYS A 220 -3.86 -9.13 7.28
N PHE A 221 -2.95 -9.25 6.31
CA PHE A 221 -2.88 -10.37 5.39
C PHE A 221 -2.28 -11.65 6.02
N GLY A 222 -1.50 -11.52 7.09
CA GLY A 222 -0.91 -12.66 7.81
C GLY A 222 -1.90 -13.43 8.69
N CYS A 223 -3.00 -12.78 9.11
CA CYS A 223 -3.99 -13.40 9.98
C CYS A 223 -4.72 -14.58 9.30
N LYS A 224 -4.79 -15.73 9.98
CA LYS A 224 -5.47 -16.94 9.50
C LYS A 224 -6.99 -16.83 9.59
N GLU A 225 -7.73 -17.66 8.86
CA GLU A 225 -9.20 -17.61 8.86
C GLU A 225 -9.80 -17.83 10.27
N HIS A 226 -9.26 -18.78 11.04
CA HIS A 226 -9.67 -19.01 12.43
C HIS A 226 -9.27 -17.86 13.38
N GLU A 227 -8.40 -16.96 12.93
CA GLU A 227 -7.95 -15.76 13.64
C GLU A 227 -8.72 -14.51 13.20
N ALA A 228 -9.68 -14.61 12.26
CA ALA A 228 -10.37 -13.45 11.68
C ALA A 228 -10.98 -12.51 12.74
N ARG A 229 -11.57 -13.07 13.80
CA ARG A 229 -12.13 -12.28 14.93
C ARG A 229 -11.06 -11.56 15.77
N ARG A 230 -9.80 -11.99 15.66
CA ARG A 230 -8.65 -11.48 16.38
C ARG A 230 -7.73 -10.61 15.51
N ILE A 231 -8.07 -10.35 14.24
CA ILE A 231 -7.30 -9.47 13.35
C ILE A 231 -6.94 -8.13 14.03
N PRO A 232 -7.85 -7.43 14.74
CA PRO A 232 -7.51 -6.17 15.43
C PRO A 232 -6.45 -6.30 16.55
N TYR A 233 -6.09 -7.53 16.94
CA TYR A 233 -5.10 -7.82 17.98
C TYR A 233 -3.85 -8.51 17.43
N LEU A 234 -3.96 -9.19 16.30
CA LEU A 234 -2.89 -10.04 15.75
C LEU A 234 -2.16 -9.43 14.56
N HIS A 235 -2.75 -8.46 13.86
CA HIS A 235 -2.07 -7.89 12.70
C HIS A 235 -0.74 -7.21 13.09
N TYR A 236 -0.63 -6.64 14.29
CA TYR A 236 0.64 -6.11 14.82
C TYR A 236 1.75 -7.16 14.85
N TYR A 237 1.42 -8.37 15.30
CA TYR A 237 2.35 -9.49 15.37
C TYR A 237 2.85 -9.86 13.97
N TYR A 238 1.94 -9.98 13.01
CA TYR A 238 2.32 -10.32 11.64
C TYR A 238 3.06 -9.18 10.92
N THR A 239 2.72 -7.91 11.21
CA THR A 239 3.47 -6.75 10.73
C THR A 239 4.90 -6.78 11.28
N ASP A 240 5.07 -7.01 12.58
CA ASP A 240 6.38 -7.13 13.24
C ASP A 240 7.20 -8.30 12.66
N GLU A 241 6.57 -9.47 12.48
CA GLU A 241 7.21 -10.65 11.90
C GLU A 241 7.70 -10.39 10.47
N TRP A 242 6.85 -9.81 9.61
CA TRP A 242 7.20 -9.54 8.21
C TRP A 242 8.38 -8.56 8.12
N LEU A 243 8.36 -7.48 8.91
CA LEU A 243 9.41 -6.46 8.91
C LEU A 243 10.72 -6.99 9.48
N LYS A 244 10.69 -7.73 10.59
CA LYS A 244 11.90 -8.31 11.20
C LYS A 244 12.56 -9.37 10.33
N ARG A 245 11.77 -10.21 9.65
CA ARG A 245 12.29 -11.20 8.70
C ARG A 245 13.06 -10.55 7.54
N HIS A 246 12.70 -9.32 7.18
CA HIS A 246 13.40 -8.51 6.19
C HIS A 246 14.50 -7.61 6.77
N GLY A 247 14.85 -7.78 8.06
CA GLY A 247 15.92 -7.02 8.70
C GLY A 247 15.54 -5.55 8.93
N MET A 248 14.29 -5.28 9.30
CA MET A 248 13.78 -3.92 9.57
C MET A 248 13.20 -3.76 10.99
N PRO A 249 13.96 -4.06 12.06
CA PRO A 249 13.44 -4.03 13.43
C PRO A 249 13.00 -2.64 13.92
N GLN A 250 13.62 -1.55 13.48
CA GLN A 250 13.25 -0.20 13.91
C GLN A 250 11.97 0.27 13.22
N ILE A 251 11.82 0.00 11.92
CA ILE A 251 10.56 0.20 11.21
C ILE A 251 9.47 -0.68 11.84
N ALA A 252 9.78 -1.94 12.17
CA ALA A 252 8.85 -2.84 12.87
C ALA A 252 8.35 -2.27 14.19
N HIS A 253 9.25 -1.65 14.97
CA HIS A 253 8.89 -1.06 16.25
C HIS A 253 7.81 0.03 16.10
N ILE A 254 7.95 0.95 15.14
CA ILE A 254 6.97 2.00 14.91
C ILE A 254 5.69 1.43 14.27
N ALA A 255 5.85 0.62 13.22
CA ALA A 255 4.74 0.06 12.44
C ALA A 255 3.81 -0.85 13.26
N SER A 256 4.35 -1.69 14.14
CA SER A 256 3.54 -2.65 14.92
C SER A 256 2.87 -2.02 16.15
N ASN A 257 3.35 -0.87 16.63
CA ASN A 257 2.81 -0.22 17.83
C ASN A 257 1.76 0.87 17.54
N HIS A 258 1.41 1.14 16.29
CA HIS A 258 0.52 2.25 15.93
C HIS A 258 -0.93 2.15 16.46
N SER A 259 -1.38 0.99 16.95
CA SER A 259 -2.71 0.84 17.55
C SER A 259 -2.76 -0.20 18.67
N THR A 260 -1.63 -0.39 19.38
CA THR A 260 -1.59 -1.29 20.54
C THR A 260 -2.42 -0.76 21.70
N TRP A 261 -3.06 -1.69 22.42
CA TRP A 261 -3.99 -1.40 23.52
C TRP A 261 -3.30 -0.84 24.78
N ASP A 262 -1.97 -0.92 24.82
CA ASP A 262 -1.09 -0.62 25.94
C ASP A 262 -0.03 0.43 25.57
N LEU A 263 -0.42 1.42 24.76
CA LEU A 263 0.48 2.54 24.44
C LEU A 263 0.83 3.32 25.70
N GLU A 264 2.12 3.32 26.07
CA GLU A 264 2.70 4.29 26.99
C GLU A 264 2.80 5.65 26.28
N LEU A 265 1.68 6.39 26.23
CA LEU A 265 1.57 7.67 25.53
C LEU A 265 2.58 8.75 26.00
N GLU A 266 3.16 8.57 27.18
CA GLU A 266 4.21 9.45 27.70
C GLU A 266 5.57 9.28 26.99
N ASN A 267 5.85 8.13 26.37
CA ASN A 267 7.18 7.76 25.85
C ASN A 267 7.22 7.59 24.31
N LEU A 268 6.22 8.10 23.58
CA LEU A 268 6.16 7.94 22.14
C LEU A 268 7.15 8.86 21.40
N SER A 269 7.84 8.30 20.41
CA SER A 269 8.62 9.08 19.45
C SER A 269 7.70 9.96 18.59
N VAL A 270 8.27 10.97 17.94
CA VAL A 270 7.52 11.83 17.02
C VAL A 270 6.97 11.03 15.84
N GLU A 271 7.70 10.03 15.33
CA GLU A 271 7.25 9.13 14.25
C GLU A 271 6.05 8.29 14.70
N SER A 272 6.07 7.79 15.94
CA SER A 272 4.92 7.07 16.50
C SER A 272 3.69 7.96 16.58
N LEU A 273 3.85 9.21 17.06
CA LEU A 273 2.75 10.18 17.12
C LEU A 273 2.21 10.52 15.73
N ILE A 274 3.08 10.72 14.74
CA ILE A 274 2.68 10.99 13.35
C ILE A 274 1.90 9.82 12.77
N LEU A 275 2.36 8.58 12.96
CA LEU A 275 1.69 7.40 12.42
C LEU A 275 0.30 7.20 13.04
N ILE A 276 0.20 7.31 14.38
CA ILE A 276 -1.07 7.20 15.10
C ILE A 276 -2.02 8.33 14.68
N TYR A 277 -1.51 9.57 14.57
CA TYR A 277 -2.28 10.72 14.11
C TYR A 277 -2.84 10.51 12.71
N ALA A 278 -2.00 10.02 11.78
CA ALA A 278 -2.39 9.76 10.40
C ALA A 278 -3.41 8.61 10.29
N ASP A 279 -3.19 7.48 10.98
CA ASP A 279 -4.17 6.39 11.04
C ASP A 279 -5.50 6.87 11.59
N PHE A 280 -5.50 7.68 12.65
CA PHE A 280 -6.74 8.23 13.22
C PHE A 280 -7.55 9.02 12.20
N ARG A 281 -6.87 9.79 11.33
CA ARG A 281 -7.49 10.67 10.34
C ARG A 281 -7.98 9.99 9.08
N VAL A 282 -7.54 8.77 8.80
CA VAL A 282 -7.89 8.04 7.59
C VAL A 282 -8.74 6.84 7.96
N LYS A 283 -10.02 6.89 7.64
CA LYS A 283 -10.96 5.82 7.99
C LYS A 283 -11.80 5.40 6.80
N SER A 284 -12.20 4.13 6.79
CA SER A 284 -13.13 3.61 5.79
C SER A 284 -14.58 3.64 6.29
N THR A 285 -15.49 3.86 5.36
CA THR A 285 -16.92 3.56 5.51
C THR A 285 -17.33 2.55 4.44
N ARG A 286 -18.50 1.93 4.61
CA ARG A 286 -19.04 1.00 3.62
C ARG A 286 -20.15 1.67 2.84
N SER A 287 -20.04 1.61 1.52
CA SER A 287 -21.10 2.06 0.61
C SER A 287 -22.32 1.13 0.71
N ALA A 288 -23.45 1.54 0.09
CA ALA A 288 -24.63 0.70 0.00
C ALA A 288 -24.39 -0.62 -0.76
N ALA A 289 -23.39 -0.64 -1.65
CA ALA A 289 -22.95 -1.84 -2.38
C ALA A 289 -21.99 -2.73 -1.56
N GLY A 290 -21.59 -2.29 -0.37
CA GLY A 290 -20.69 -3.04 0.52
C GLY A 290 -19.20 -2.79 0.28
N GLU A 291 -18.85 -1.86 -0.62
CA GLU A 291 -17.47 -1.49 -0.93
C GLU A 291 -16.90 -0.51 0.10
N GLU A 292 -15.61 -0.59 0.39
CA GLU A 292 -14.94 0.34 1.30
C GLU A 292 -14.50 1.63 0.61
N GLU A 293 -15.06 2.74 1.09
CA GLU A 293 -14.69 4.09 0.69
C GLU A 293 -13.76 4.70 1.74
N ILE A 294 -12.62 5.25 1.31
CA ILE A 294 -11.64 5.89 2.19
C ILE A 294 -11.96 7.36 2.35
N HIS A 295 -11.99 7.82 3.61
CA HIS A 295 -12.29 9.18 3.98
C HIS A 295 -11.12 9.78 4.78
N PHE A 296 -10.85 11.05 4.52
CA PHE A 296 -9.88 11.85 5.25
C PHE A 296 -10.63 12.83 6.15
N TYR A 297 -10.40 12.72 7.45
CA TYR A 297 -11.06 13.52 8.46
C TYR A 297 -10.06 14.46 9.13
N THR A 298 -10.56 15.57 9.67
CA THR A 298 -9.85 16.28 10.73
C THR A 298 -9.74 15.38 11.96
N LEU A 299 -8.80 15.68 12.87
CA LEU A 299 -8.69 14.92 14.13
C LEU A 299 -10.01 14.98 14.94
N LYS A 300 -10.68 16.14 14.95
CA LYS A 300 -11.97 16.34 15.63
C LYS A 300 -13.09 15.48 15.03
N GLU A 301 -13.21 15.44 13.70
CA GLU A 301 -14.21 14.59 13.03
C GLU A 301 -13.92 13.11 13.27
N SER A 302 -12.64 12.70 13.20
CA SER A 302 -12.20 11.32 13.44
C SER A 302 -12.64 10.83 14.82
N TYR A 303 -12.50 11.67 15.83
CA TYR A 303 -12.95 11.35 17.18
C TYR A 303 -14.47 11.12 17.26
N GLY A 304 -15.26 11.96 16.59
CA GLY A 304 -16.71 11.79 16.48
C GLY A 304 -17.11 10.49 15.76
N VAL A 305 -16.43 10.17 14.66
CA VAL A 305 -16.65 8.92 13.90
C VAL A 305 -16.30 7.69 14.75
N ILE A 306 -15.21 7.75 15.52
CA ILE A 306 -14.82 6.67 16.43
C ILE A 306 -15.89 6.51 17.51
N LEU A 307 -16.26 7.57 18.24
CA LEU A 307 -17.28 7.50 19.28
C LEU A 307 -18.62 6.97 18.77
N GLY A 308 -19.07 7.40 17.59
CA GLY A 308 -20.32 6.91 16.98
C GLY A 308 -20.27 5.44 16.56
N LYS A 309 -19.09 4.88 16.27
CA LYS A 309 -18.91 3.43 16.03
C LYS A 309 -18.81 2.63 17.34
N LEU A 310 -18.70 3.29 18.50
CA LEU A 310 -18.53 2.68 19.82
C LEU A 310 -19.83 2.59 20.62
N ASP A 311 -21.02 2.68 19.99
CA ASP A 311 -22.35 2.61 20.64
C ASP A 311 -22.65 1.31 21.44
N ASN A 312 -21.68 0.41 21.62
CA ASN A 312 -21.78 -0.81 22.44
C ASN A 312 -20.49 -1.12 23.21
N VAL A 313 -19.77 -0.10 23.68
CA VAL A 313 -18.41 -0.25 24.21
C VAL A 313 -18.32 0.03 25.71
N ASP A 314 -17.62 -0.85 26.41
CA ASP A 314 -17.23 -0.70 27.82
C ASP A 314 -16.54 0.67 28.06
N GLU A 315 -16.95 1.35 29.14
CA GLU A 315 -16.39 2.62 29.62
C GLU A 315 -14.86 2.63 29.63
N THR A 316 -14.23 1.49 29.93
CA THR A 316 -12.76 1.34 29.93
C THR A 316 -12.14 1.57 28.55
N LYS A 317 -12.83 1.17 27.47
CA LYS A 317 -12.34 1.37 26.09
C LYS A 317 -12.63 2.81 25.63
N LYS A 318 -13.75 3.40 26.05
CA LYS A 318 -14.04 4.82 25.79
C LYS A 318 -13.00 5.76 26.42
N HIS A 319 -12.69 5.60 27.72
CA HIS A 319 -11.67 6.39 28.41
C HIS A 319 -10.28 6.30 27.76
N ARG A 320 -9.94 5.15 27.17
CA ARG A 320 -8.68 4.98 26.44
C ARG A 320 -8.66 5.77 25.13
N TYR A 321 -9.73 5.69 24.33
CA TYR A 321 -9.84 6.51 23.12
C TYR A 321 -9.82 8.01 23.44
N GLU A 322 -10.45 8.42 24.54
CA GLU A 322 -10.36 9.79 25.06
C GLU A 322 -8.90 10.18 25.36
N ARG A 323 -8.14 9.35 26.09
CA ARG A 323 -6.73 9.62 26.41
C ARG A 323 -5.86 9.72 25.16
N VAL A 324 -6.04 8.81 24.19
CA VAL A 324 -5.32 8.86 22.90
C VAL A 324 -5.69 10.14 22.15
N TYR A 325 -6.97 10.47 22.05
CA TYR A 325 -7.43 11.68 21.39
C TYR A 325 -6.84 12.95 22.01
N HIS A 326 -6.83 13.07 23.34
CA HIS A 326 -6.21 14.20 24.03
C HIS A 326 -4.72 14.33 23.70
N LYS A 327 -3.97 13.22 23.72
CA LYS A 327 -2.56 13.22 23.33
C LYS A 327 -2.36 13.66 21.88
N LEU A 328 -3.19 13.16 20.95
CA LEU A 328 -3.13 13.56 19.54
C LEU A 328 -3.53 15.02 19.36
N ARG A 329 -4.45 15.54 20.16
CA ARG A 329 -4.86 16.95 20.10
C ARG A 329 -3.76 17.87 20.62
N ASP A 330 -3.06 17.49 21.70
CA ASP A 330 -1.89 18.22 22.16
C ASP A 330 -0.79 18.23 21.10
N PHE A 331 -0.58 17.10 20.42
CA PHE A 331 0.37 17.01 19.31
C PHE A 331 -0.07 17.88 18.11
N GLU A 332 -1.36 17.88 17.75
CA GLU A 332 -1.91 18.72 16.69
C GLU A 332 -1.73 20.21 16.99
N LEU A 333 -2.03 20.64 18.22
CA LEU A 333 -1.82 22.02 18.66
C LEU A 333 -0.33 22.40 18.64
N TYR A 334 0.56 21.48 19.02
CA TYR A 334 2.00 21.68 18.91
C TYR A 334 2.43 21.87 17.44
N MET A 335 1.98 20.99 16.53
CA MET A 335 2.23 21.10 15.09
C MET A 335 1.75 22.46 14.54
N GLU A 336 0.50 22.84 14.84
CA GLU A 336 -0.09 24.12 14.43
C GLU A 336 0.71 25.32 14.99
N SER A 337 1.18 25.23 16.24
CA SER A 337 1.99 26.30 16.87
C SER A 337 3.35 26.52 16.22
N LEU A 338 3.88 25.49 15.54
CA LEU A 338 5.09 25.57 14.73
C LEU A 338 4.84 26.01 13.29
N GLY A 339 3.57 26.07 12.85
CA GLY A 339 3.19 26.46 11.50
C GLY A 339 2.90 25.29 10.55
N VAL A 340 2.79 24.06 11.05
CA VAL A 340 2.37 22.92 10.23
C VAL A 340 0.90 23.11 9.83
N SER A 341 0.61 22.98 8.53
CA SER A 341 -0.76 22.87 8.03
C SER A 341 -1.26 21.45 8.20
N THR A 342 -2.31 21.27 8.99
CA THR A 342 -3.01 19.98 9.18
C THR A 342 -4.04 19.73 8.08
N ASP A 343 -4.39 20.75 7.30
CA ASP A 343 -5.18 20.61 6.07
C ASP A 343 -4.32 19.93 5.00
N ILE A 344 -4.83 18.82 4.48
CA ILE A 344 -4.16 17.99 3.47
C ILE A 344 -4.48 18.43 2.04
N ALA A 345 -5.39 19.39 1.85
CA ALA A 345 -5.68 19.99 0.54
C ALA A 345 -4.54 20.91 0.05
N SER A 346 -3.71 21.42 0.97
CA SER A 346 -2.52 22.22 0.68
C SER A 346 -1.27 21.51 1.16
N ARG A 347 -0.16 21.61 0.40
CA ARG A 347 1.17 21.12 0.81
C ARG A 347 2.01 22.16 1.52
N GLU A 348 1.54 23.40 1.60
CA GLU A 348 2.29 24.52 2.19
C GLU A 348 2.08 24.62 3.70
N CYS A 349 3.12 25.00 4.42
CA CYS A 349 3.02 25.36 5.84
C CYS A 349 2.08 26.56 6.03
N ALA A 350 1.39 26.61 7.16
CA ALA A 350 0.58 27.75 7.53
C ALA A 350 1.46 28.97 7.86
N GLN A 351 1.09 30.15 7.39
CA GLN A 351 1.73 31.39 7.83
C GLN A 351 1.36 31.64 9.30
N ILE A 352 2.35 31.52 10.20
CA ILE A 352 2.15 31.94 11.59
C ILE A 352 2.20 33.47 11.62
N PRO A 353 1.18 34.16 12.15
CA PRO A 353 1.29 35.59 12.42
C PRO A 353 2.50 35.83 13.30
N GLN A 354 3.47 36.62 12.83
CA GLN A 354 4.57 37.06 13.67
C GLN A 354 3.95 37.78 14.87
N LYS A 355 4.15 37.24 16.07
CA LYS A 355 3.92 38.01 17.29
C LYS A 355 4.95 39.13 17.28
N ASP A 356 4.49 40.36 17.12
CA ASP A 356 5.31 41.54 17.38
C ASP A 356 5.97 41.36 18.76
N VAL A 357 7.31 41.37 18.77
CA VAL A 357 8.15 41.25 19.97
C VAL A 357 8.11 42.53 20.78
#